data_AF-A0A3B8L6U8-F1
#
_entry.id   AF-A0A3B8L6U8-F1
#
_cell.length_a   1.000
_cell.length_b   1.000
_cell.length_c   1.000
_cell.angle_alpha   90.00
_cell.angle_beta   90.00
_cell.angle_gamma   90.00
#
_symmetry.space_group_name_H-M   'P 1'
#
loop_
_entity.id
_entity.type
_entity.pdbx_description
1 polymer ?
#
loop_
_entity_poly.entity_id
_entity_poly.type
_entity_poly.pdbx_seq_one_letter_code
_entity_poly.pdbx_strand_id
1 'polypeptide(L)'
;MTGTIMTMTRIELAGLLGTVSIALLLAAPPLAHSAEPAELISTIKSVDKKAKGNSAAGRAVTELARAEPAVLLPVLAAFHDANPLAANYLRSAAETIVDRAIAAKKTLPRKLLESFITDLKNDPQARRLAFEILQRVDATVVDRLIPGMLTDPSPLFRRDAVARLLDLADRLHKEGQPDLAGTLYKRALQGATDDDR
;
A
#
# COMPACT_ATOMS: atom_id res chain seq x y z
N MET A 1 19.88 -62.49 60.73
CA MET A 1 20.24 -63.90 60.48
C MET A 1 20.36 -64.06 58.97
N THR A 2 21.55 -63.81 58.41
CA THR A 2 22.63 -64.79 58.09
C THR A 2 22.25 -65.84 57.03
N GLY A 3 22.97 -65.78 55.90
CA GLY A 3 23.07 -66.76 54.82
C GLY A 3 23.58 -66.06 53.54
N THR A 4 24.88 -65.93 53.27
CA THR A 4 25.87 -66.94 52.79
C THR A 4 25.46 -67.49 51.41
N ILE A 5 25.85 -66.84 50.29
CA ILE A 5 27.02 -67.04 49.38
C ILE A 5 27.12 -68.44 48.71
N MET A 6 27.42 -68.40 47.40
CA MET A 6 27.97 -69.41 46.45
C MET A 6 26.95 -69.87 45.40
N THR A 7 27.20 -69.93 44.08
CA THR A 7 28.44 -69.78 43.28
C THR A 7 28.06 -69.62 41.80
N MET A 8 28.83 -68.77 41.11
CA MET A 8 29.34 -68.88 39.74
C MET A 8 28.59 -69.72 38.68
N THR A 9 28.16 -69.04 37.60
CA THR A 9 28.59 -69.43 36.24
C THR A 9 28.54 -68.21 35.32
N ARG A 10 29.70 -67.82 34.77
CA ARG A 10 29.79 -66.86 33.66
C ARG A 10 29.49 -67.62 32.38
N ILE A 11 28.50 -67.17 31.61
CA ILE A 11 28.38 -67.51 30.20
C ILE A 11 28.32 -66.16 29.48
N GLU A 12 29.49 -65.75 28.98
CA GLU A 12 29.61 -64.69 28.00
C GLU A 12 29.07 -65.24 26.67
N LEU A 13 27.95 -64.70 26.20
CA LEU A 13 27.55 -64.87 24.81
C LEU A 13 27.21 -63.50 24.24
N ALA A 14 28.17 -62.98 23.48
CA ALA A 14 28.01 -61.82 22.64
C ALA A 14 26.78 -61.97 21.74
N GLY A 15 25.91 -60.96 21.71
CA GLY A 15 24.69 -61.02 20.91
C GLY A 15 23.93 -59.70 20.87
N LEU A 16 24.30 -58.87 19.89
CA LEU A 16 23.45 -57.91 19.21
C LEU A 16 22.97 -56.68 20.03
N LEU A 17 23.73 -55.58 19.90
CA LEU A 17 23.19 -54.23 20.07
C LEU A 17 22.02 -54.01 19.07
N GLY A 18 20.79 -54.05 19.57
CA GLY A 18 19.62 -53.53 18.86
C GLY A 18 19.33 -52.09 19.32
N THR A 19 20.15 -51.12 18.91
CA THR A 19 19.79 -49.72 19.06
C THR A 19 18.67 -49.40 18.06
N VAL A 20 17.43 -49.37 18.53
CA VAL A 20 16.30 -48.80 17.77
C VAL A 20 16.51 -47.29 17.74
N SER A 21 17.25 -46.82 16.73
CA SER A 21 17.32 -45.41 16.39
C SER A 21 15.98 -45.01 15.76
N ILE A 22 15.10 -44.42 16.55
CA ILE A 22 13.96 -43.66 16.01
C ILE A 22 14.55 -42.46 15.28
N ALA A 23 14.67 -42.57 13.96
CA ALA A 23 14.99 -41.45 13.09
C ALA A 23 13.79 -40.49 13.12
N LEU A 24 13.87 -39.46 13.97
CA LEU A 24 12.96 -38.33 13.94
C LEU A 24 13.23 -37.57 12.63
N LEU A 25 12.45 -37.90 11.60
CA LEU A 25 12.49 -37.21 10.31
C LEU A 25 11.99 -35.78 10.55
N LEU A 26 12.91 -34.83 10.78
CA LEU A 26 12.60 -33.40 10.73
C LEU A 26 12.16 -33.09 9.30
N ALA A 27 10.85 -33.05 9.08
CA ALA A 27 10.30 -32.40 7.90
C ALA A 27 10.70 -30.92 7.96
N ALA A 28 11.73 -30.54 7.19
CA ALA A 28 12.05 -29.14 6.99
C ALA A 28 10.77 -28.45 6.47
N PRO A 29 10.30 -27.35 7.09
CA PRO A 29 9.20 -26.60 6.53
C PRO A 29 9.60 -26.17 5.11
N PRO A 30 8.67 -26.18 4.13
CA PRO A 30 8.97 -25.65 2.82
C PRO A 30 9.49 -24.22 3.00
N LEU A 31 10.63 -23.92 2.37
CA LEU A 31 11.13 -22.55 2.24
C LEU A 31 9.98 -21.74 1.62
N ALA A 32 9.32 -20.93 2.44
CA ALA A 32 8.28 -20.03 1.96
C ALA A 32 8.97 -19.02 1.04
N HIS A 33 8.80 -19.20 -0.27
CA HIS A 33 9.16 -18.18 -1.23
C HIS A 33 8.16 -17.04 -1.05
N SER A 34 8.64 -15.88 -0.58
CA SER A 34 7.84 -14.66 -0.59
C SER A 34 7.52 -14.38 -2.05
N ALA A 35 6.25 -14.23 -2.39
CA ALA A 35 5.88 -13.90 -3.76
C ALA A 35 6.44 -12.51 -4.11
N GLU A 36 6.93 -12.36 -5.33
CA GLU A 36 7.41 -11.06 -5.80
C GLU A 36 6.23 -10.07 -5.84
N PRO A 37 6.44 -8.78 -5.53
CA PRO A 37 5.36 -7.79 -5.50
C PRO A 37 4.51 -7.75 -6.78
N ALA A 38 5.12 -7.99 -7.94
CA ALA A 38 4.42 -8.04 -9.22
C ALA A 38 3.40 -9.20 -9.31
N GLU A 39 3.74 -10.37 -8.75
CA GLU A 39 2.85 -11.54 -8.73
C GLU A 39 1.65 -11.32 -7.79
N LEU A 40 1.91 -10.68 -6.65
CA LEU A 40 0.87 -10.29 -5.69
C LEU A 40 -0.10 -9.28 -6.31
N ILE A 41 0.43 -8.25 -6.99
CA ILE A 41 -0.36 -7.27 -7.73
C ILE A 41 -1.21 -7.96 -8.81
N SER A 42 -0.62 -8.86 -9.58
CA SER A 42 -1.34 -9.63 -10.61
C SER A 42 -2.49 -10.44 -10.01
N THR A 43 -2.23 -11.10 -8.87
CA THR A 43 -3.26 -11.85 -8.12
C THR A 43 -4.40 -10.95 -7.66
N ILE A 44 -4.09 -9.75 -7.15
CA ILE A 44 -5.09 -8.76 -6.74
C ILE A 44 -5.95 -8.32 -7.93
N LYS A 45 -5.33 -8.02 -9.07
CA LYS A 45 -6.02 -7.62 -10.30
C LYS A 45 -6.92 -8.72 -10.89
N SER A 46 -6.67 -9.99 -10.55
CA SER A 46 -7.44 -11.12 -11.06
C SER A 46 -8.83 -11.30 -10.42
N VAL A 47 -9.15 -10.56 -9.34
CA VAL A 47 -10.50 -10.60 -8.74
C VAL A 47 -11.52 -10.12 -9.74
N ASP A 48 -12.54 -10.93 -10.02
CA ASP A 48 -13.59 -10.53 -10.95
C ASP A 48 -14.75 -9.79 -10.26
N LYS A 49 -15.67 -9.26 -11.08
CA LYS A 49 -16.88 -8.56 -10.62
C LYS A 49 -17.84 -9.40 -9.76
N LYS A 50 -17.67 -10.73 -9.72
CA LYS A 50 -18.45 -11.66 -8.89
C LYS A 50 -17.66 -12.09 -7.64
N ALA A 51 -16.57 -11.39 -7.33
CA ALA A 51 -15.65 -11.72 -6.24
C ALA A 51 -15.00 -13.11 -6.36
N LYS A 52 -14.95 -13.69 -7.57
CA LYS A 52 -14.11 -14.87 -7.82
C LYS A 52 -12.66 -14.45 -7.63
N GLY A 53 -11.91 -15.21 -6.83
CA GLY A 53 -10.52 -14.87 -6.48
C GLY A 53 -10.37 -14.01 -5.23
N ASN A 54 -11.46 -13.59 -4.56
CA ASN A 54 -11.42 -12.70 -3.39
C ASN A 54 -10.51 -13.20 -2.26
N SER A 55 -10.56 -14.50 -1.96
CA SER A 55 -9.70 -15.11 -0.94
C SER A 55 -8.22 -15.04 -1.30
N ALA A 56 -7.87 -15.24 -2.58
CA ALA A 56 -6.50 -15.13 -3.05
C ALA A 56 -6.01 -13.69 -3.02
N ALA A 57 -6.83 -12.73 -3.47
CA ALA A 57 -6.50 -11.31 -3.38
C ALA A 57 -6.36 -10.82 -1.95
N GLY A 58 -7.22 -11.25 -1.02
CA GLY A 58 -7.08 -10.89 0.40
C GLY A 58 -5.75 -11.36 1.01
N ARG A 59 -5.30 -12.58 0.67
CA ARG A 59 -3.96 -13.07 1.05
C ARG A 59 -2.87 -12.23 0.38
N ALA A 60 -3.01 -11.96 -0.91
CA ALA A 60 -2.02 -11.19 -1.66
C ALA A 60 -1.88 -9.75 -1.15
N VAL A 61 -2.98 -9.09 -0.78
CA VAL A 61 -2.95 -7.78 -0.11
C VAL A 61 -2.23 -7.87 1.23
N THR A 62 -2.55 -8.89 2.03
CA THR A 62 -1.92 -9.07 3.35
C THR A 62 -0.41 -9.25 3.24
N GLU A 63 0.06 -9.95 2.21
CA GLU A 63 1.48 -10.15 1.94
C GLU A 63 2.13 -8.88 1.35
N LEU A 64 1.52 -8.28 0.32
CA LEU A 64 2.00 -7.08 -0.35
C LEU A 64 2.11 -5.90 0.61
N ALA A 65 1.17 -5.78 1.55
CA ALA A 65 1.16 -4.75 2.59
C ALA A 65 2.39 -4.81 3.53
N ARG A 66 3.18 -5.89 3.50
CA ARG A 66 4.41 -6.03 4.28
C ARG A 66 5.65 -5.57 3.54
N ALA A 67 5.53 -5.27 2.25
CA ALA A 67 6.64 -4.85 1.42
C ALA A 67 7.26 -3.52 1.86
N GLU A 68 8.47 -3.27 1.37
CA GLU A 68 9.18 -2.01 1.61
C GLU A 68 8.54 -0.85 0.84
N PRO A 69 8.71 0.41 1.30
CA PRO A 69 8.10 1.59 0.66
C PRO A 69 8.43 1.79 -0.82
N ALA A 70 9.51 1.18 -1.31
CA ALA A 70 9.88 1.19 -2.73
C ALA A 70 8.82 0.55 -3.64
N VAL A 71 7.99 -0.36 -3.12
CA VAL A 71 6.91 -1.04 -3.85
C VAL A 71 5.70 -0.13 -4.08
N LEU A 72 5.62 1.02 -3.41
CA LEU A 72 4.47 1.92 -3.48
C LEU A 72 4.15 2.39 -4.91
N LEU A 73 5.15 2.75 -5.72
CA LEU A 73 4.95 3.21 -7.09
C LEU A 73 4.37 2.10 -7.99
N PRO A 74 4.90 0.87 -7.99
CA PRO A 74 4.25 -0.27 -8.64
C PRO A 74 2.79 -0.50 -8.21
N VAL A 75 2.47 -0.39 -6.91
CA VAL A 75 1.06 -0.54 -6.45
C VAL A 75 0.17 0.56 -7.01
N LEU A 76 0.62 1.81 -6.98
CA LEU A 76 -0.12 2.94 -7.53
C LEU A 76 -0.32 2.81 -9.05
N ALA A 77 0.71 2.40 -9.79
CA ALA A 77 0.63 2.16 -11.23
C ALA A 77 -0.37 1.03 -11.57
N ALA A 78 -0.53 0.05 -10.68
CA ALA A 78 -1.44 -1.08 -10.89
C ALA A 78 -2.93 -0.72 -10.87
N PHE A 79 -3.29 0.49 -10.47
CA PHE A 79 -4.66 1.02 -10.62
C PHE A 79 -5.06 1.12 -12.08
N HIS A 80 -4.09 1.29 -13.00
CA HIS A 80 -4.36 1.22 -14.42
C HIS A 80 -4.97 -0.16 -14.77
N ASP A 81 -6.10 -0.14 -15.46
CA ASP A 81 -6.92 -1.31 -15.80
C ASP A 81 -7.41 -2.16 -14.61
N ALA A 82 -7.33 -1.63 -13.38
CA ALA A 82 -7.92 -2.31 -12.23
C ALA A 82 -9.45 -2.13 -12.26
N ASN A 83 -10.19 -3.22 -12.05
CA ASN A 83 -11.61 -3.09 -11.76
C ASN A 83 -11.81 -2.50 -10.34
N PRO A 84 -13.02 -2.03 -10.00
CA PRO A 84 -13.25 -1.36 -8.70
C PRO A 84 -12.87 -2.19 -7.47
N LEU A 85 -13.04 -3.52 -7.50
CA LEU A 85 -12.65 -4.38 -6.39
C LEU A 85 -11.12 -4.48 -6.26
N ALA A 86 -10.43 -4.67 -7.39
CA ALA A 86 -8.97 -4.67 -7.42
C ALA A 86 -8.39 -3.33 -6.97
N ALA A 87 -8.95 -2.20 -7.43
CA ALA A 87 -8.52 -0.87 -7.04
C ALA A 87 -8.65 -0.64 -5.52
N ASN A 88 -9.75 -1.10 -4.90
CA ASN A 88 -9.93 -1.04 -3.44
C ASN A 88 -8.89 -1.87 -2.68
N TYR A 89 -8.56 -3.06 -3.19
CA TYR A 89 -7.50 -3.89 -2.62
C TYR A 89 -6.12 -3.24 -2.74
N LEU A 90 -5.79 -2.67 -3.90
CA LEU A 90 -4.53 -1.94 -4.13
C LEU A 90 -4.42 -0.71 -3.23
N ARG A 91 -5.50 0.06 -3.06
CA ARG A 91 -5.57 1.18 -2.10
C ARG A 91 -5.22 0.72 -0.70
N SER A 92 -5.88 -0.35 -0.23
CA SER A 92 -5.67 -0.90 1.12
C SER A 92 -4.20 -1.34 1.33
N ALA A 93 -3.59 -1.97 0.31
CA ALA A 93 -2.19 -2.35 0.36
C ALA A 93 -1.26 -1.13 0.44
N ALA A 94 -1.48 -0.12 -0.41
CA ALA A 94 -0.69 1.10 -0.44
C ALA A 94 -0.76 1.88 0.89
N GLU A 95 -1.96 2.06 1.44
CA GLU A 95 -2.17 2.73 2.73
C GLU A 95 -1.47 1.98 3.86
N THR A 96 -1.56 0.65 3.90
CA THR A 96 -0.89 -0.16 4.93
C THR A 96 0.63 -0.08 4.82
N ILE A 97 1.20 -0.09 3.60
CA ILE A 97 2.64 0.12 3.38
C ILE A 97 3.07 1.47 3.94
N VAL A 98 2.31 2.53 3.65
CA VAL A 98 2.58 3.89 4.11
C VAL A 98 2.49 4.01 5.63
N ASP A 99 1.44 3.47 6.24
CA ASP A 99 1.24 3.49 7.69
C ASP A 99 2.40 2.80 8.42
N ARG A 100 2.81 1.62 7.95
CA ARG A 100 3.97 0.91 8.47
C ARG A 100 5.25 1.68 8.28
N ALA A 101 5.45 2.30 7.11
CA ALA A 101 6.64 3.07 6.82
C ALA A 101 6.77 4.27 7.79
N ILE A 102 5.68 5.02 7.97
CA ILE A 102 5.62 6.16 8.89
C ILE A 102 5.87 5.71 10.34
N ALA A 103 5.19 4.65 10.78
CA ALA A 103 5.38 4.09 12.13
C ALA A 103 6.83 3.64 12.37
N ALA A 104 7.46 3.04 11.36
CA ALA A 104 8.85 2.62 11.40
C ALA A 104 9.85 3.75 11.07
N LYS A 105 9.40 4.99 10.89
CA LYS A 105 10.21 6.16 10.50
C LYS A 105 11.03 5.94 9.22
N LYS A 106 10.55 5.09 8.31
CA LYS A 106 11.14 4.87 6.99
C LYS A 106 10.81 6.03 6.05
N THR A 107 11.72 6.33 5.15
CA THR A 107 11.53 7.38 4.15
C THR A 107 10.64 6.91 3.01
N LEU A 108 9.62 7.70 2.67
CA LEU A 108 8.83 7.51 1.45
C LEU A 108 9.53 8.12 0.22
N PRO A 109 9.31 7.60 -0.99
CA PRO A 109 9.91 8.10 -2.22
C PRO A 109 9.22 9.41 -2.72
N ARG A 110 9.34 10.50 -1.94
CA ARG A 110 8.57 11.75 -2.12
C ARG A 110 8.68 12.35 -3.53
N LYS A 111 9.89 12.44 -4.08
CA LYS A 111 10.10 12.99 -5.44
C LYS A 111 9.40 12.16 -6.52
N LEU A 112 9.45 10.83 -6.40
CA LEU A 112 8.79 9.94 -7.35
C LEU A 112 7.26 10.02 -7.21
N LEU A 113 6.75 10.16 -5.98
CA LEU A 113 5.32 10.40 -5.75
C LEU A 113 4.87 11.71 -6.37
N GLU A 114 5.63 12.80 -6.20
CA GLU A 114 5.31 14.09 -6.82
C GLU A 114 5.29 13.99 -8.36
N SER A 115 6.31 13.36 -8.96
CA SER A 115 6.31 13.09 -10.40
C SER A 115 5.10 12.26 -10.86
N PHE A 116 4.74 11.23 -10.09
CA PHE A 116 3.57 10.39 -10.37
C PHE A 116 2.26 11.19 -10.32
N ILE A 117 2.10 12.09 -9.33
CA ILE A 117 0.92 12.97 -9.19
C ILE A 117 0.79 13.91 -10.39
N THR A 118 1.89 14.44 -10.91
CA THR A 118 1.87 15.43 -12.00
C THR A 118 1.76 14.82 -13.40
N ASP A 119 2.02 13.52 -13.55
CA ASP A 119 1.87 12.84 -14.84
C ASP A 119 0.40 12.50 -15.10
N LEU A 120 -0.21 13.23 -16.05
CA LEU A 120 -1.62 13.11 -16.41
C LEU A 120 -1.97 11.78 -17.10
N LYS A 121 -0.98 10.97 -17.48
CA LYS A 121 -1.20 9.62 -18.02
C LYS A 121 -1.53 8.60 -16.94
N ASN A 122 -1.19 8.89 -15.68
CA ASN A 122 -1.51 8.02 -14.56
C ASN A 122 -3.00 8.09 -14.22
N ASP A 123 -3.52 6.98 -13.70
CA ASP A 123 -4.91 6.87 -13.27
C ASP A 123 -5.28 7.99 -12.27
N PRO A 124 -6.40 8.71 -12.46
CA PRO A 124 -6.76 9.85 -11.61
C PRO A 124 -6.98 9.47 -10.14
N GLN A 125 -7.48 8.26 -9.85
CA GLN A 125 -7.64 7.80 -8.47
C GLN A 125 -6.30 7.46 -7.83
N ALA A 126 -5.37 6.88 -8.59
CA ALA A 126 -4.01 6.63 -8.13
C ALA A 126 -3.24 7.94 -7.89
N ARG A 127 -3.35 8.91 -8.81
CA ARG A 127 -2.76 10.25 -8.62
C ARG A 127 -3.28 10.91 -7.35
N ARG A 128 -4.59 10.78 -7.09
CA ARG A 128 -5.22 11.30 -5.87
C ARG A 128 -4.66 10.63 -4.62
N LEU A 129 -4.60 9.30 -4.60
CA LEU A 129 -4.04 8.55 -3.47
C LEU A 129 -2.56 8.90 -3.22
N ALA A 130 -1.77 9.04 -4.29
CA ALA A 130 -0.37 9.45 -4.18
C ALA A 130 -0.24 10.85 -3.55
N PHE A 131 -1.11 11.79 -3.92
CA PHE A 131 -1.17 13.13 -3.32
C PHE A 131 -1.50 13.08 -1.82
N GLU A 132 -2.53 12.32 -1.44
CA GLU A 132 -2.91 12.13 -0.03
C GLU A 132 -1.77 11.53 0.80
N ILE A 133 -1.09 10.52 0.24
CA ILE A 133 0.09 9.90 0.87
C ILE A 133 1.22 10.93 1.05
N LEU A 134 1.53 11.72 0.02
CA LEU A 134 2.61 12.70 0.09
C LEU A 134 2.27 13.82 1.08
N GLN A 135 1.02 14.28 1.12
CA GLN A 135 0.54 15.30 2.06
C GLN A 135 0.74 14.90 3.52
N ARG A 136 0.58 13.62 3.86
CA ARG A 136 0.79 13.10 5.23
C ARG A 136 2.21 13.30 5.75
N VAL A 137 3.21 13.40 4.86
CA VAL A 137 4.63 13.52 5.22
C VAL A 137 5.29 14.82 4.74
N ASP A 138 4.58 15.58 3.90
CA ASP A 138 4.98 16.87 3.36
C ASP A 138 3.72 17.70 3.05
N ALA A 139 3.24 18.44 4.05
CA ALA A 139 2.05 19.29 3.91
C ALA A 139 2.23 20.40 2.86
N THR A 140 3.47 20.80 2.55
CA THR A 140 3.74 21.87 1.59
C THR A 140 3.44 21.45 0.14
N VAL A 141 3.21 20.16 -0.13
CA VAL A 141 2.75 19.66 -1.42
C VAL A 141 1.46 20.34 -1.90
N VAL A 142 0.59 20.74 -0.96
CA VAL A 142 -0.66 21.42 -1.27
C VAL A 142 -0.38 22.72 -2.01
N ASP A 143 0.50 23.57 -1.44
CA ASP A 143 0.87 24.85 -2.04
C ASP A 143 1.71 24.71 -3.30
N ARG A 144 2.48 23.63 -3.43
CA ARG A 144 3.26 23.36 -4.65
C ARG A 144 2.39 22.93 -5.82
N LEU A 145 1.40 22.07 -5.59
CA LEU A 145 0.69 21.38 -6.68
C LEU A 145 -0.71 21.94 -6.95
N ILE A 146 -1.53 22.12 -5.92
CA ILE A 146 -2.95 22.49 -6.08
C ILE A 146 -3.17 23.77 -6.90
N PRO A 147 -2.36 24.84 -6.78
CA PRO A 147 -2.55 26.04 -7.59
C PRO A 147 -2.52 25.80 -9.10
N GLY A 148 -1.78 24.78 -9.56
CA GLY A 148 -1.66 24.41 -10.97
C GLY A 148 -2.77 23.48 -11.47
N MET A 149 -3.69 23.04 -10.61
CA MET A 149 -4.64 21.96 -10.90
C MET A 149 -6.07 22.43 -11.20
N LEU A 150 -6.28 23.74 -11.40
CA LEU A 150 -7.60 24.31 -11.67
C LEU A 150 -8.33 23.65 -12.85
N THR A 151 -7.57 23.23 -13.87
CA THR A 151 -8.08 22.58 -15.07
C THR A 151 -7.57 21.14 -15.20
N ASP A 152 -7.21 20.51 -14.08
CA ASP A 152 -6.75 19.11 -14.08
C ASP A 152 -7.87 18.18 -14.59
N PRO A 153 -7.54 17.10 -15.34
CA PRO A 153 -8.53 16.11 -15.74
C PRO A 153 -9.29 15.47 -14.55
N SER A 154 -8.63 15.33 -13.40
CA SER A 154 -9.25 14.81 -12.18
C SER A 154 -10.19 15.85 -11.55
N PRO A 155 -11.49 15.54 -11.37
CA PRO A 155 -12.42 16.46 -10.72
C PRO A 155 -12.03 16.76 -9.26
N LEU A 156 -11.38 15.82 -8.57
CA LEU A 156 -10.96 16.05 -7.19
C LEU A 156 -9.86 17.12 -7.09
N PHE A 157 -8.90 17.13 -8.01
CA PHE A 157 -7.86 18.16 -8.02
C PHE A 157 -8.41 19.52 -8.45
N ARG A 158 -9.38 19.56 -9.37
CA ARG A 158 -10.09 20.81 -9.70
C ARG A 158 -10.81 21.37 -8.48
N ARG A 159 -11.53 20.51 -7.73
CA ARG A 159 -12.27 20.92 -6.51
C ARG A 159 -11.34 21.53 -5.46
N ASP A 160 -10.17 20.93 -5.23
CA ASP A 160 -9.18 21.50 -4.30
C ASP A 160 -8.66 22.87 -4.78
N ALA A 161 -8.36 23.01 -6.07
CA ALA A 161 -7.91 24.27 -6.65
C ALA A 161 -8.98 25.37 -6.59
N VAL A 162 -10.24 25.01 -6.84
CA VAL A 162 -11.40 25.90 -6.69
C VAL A 162 -11.56 26.33 -5.24
N ALA A 163 -11.58 25.39 -4.28
CA ALA A 163 -11.70 25.70 -2.86
C ALA A 163 -10.61 26.68 -2.39
N ARG A 164 -9.35 26.44 -2.81
CA ARG A 164 -8.24 27.35 -2.51
C ARG A 164 -8.46 28.76 -3.05
N LEU A 165 -9.01 28.91 -4.27
CA LEU A 165 -9.30 30.21 -4.86
C LEU A 165 -10.44 30.92 -4.14
N LEU A 166 -11.48 30.19 -3.73
CA LEU A 166 -12.59 30.73 -2.94
C LEU A 166 -12.11 31.24 -1.58
N ASP A 167 -11.32 30.44 -0.86
CA ASP A 167 -10.74 30.84 0.43
C ASP A 167 -9.89 32.12 0.30
N LEU A 168 -9.12 32.25 -0.78
CA LEU A 168 -8.31 33.44 -1.02
C LEU A 168 -9.18 34.65 -1.40
N ALA A 169 -10.21 34.46 -2.21
CA ALA A 169 -11.16 35.50 -2.58
C ALA A 169 -11.91 36.02 -1.33
N ASP A 170 -12.36 35.13 -0.46
CA ASP A 170 -13.03 35.45 0.79
C ASP A 170 -12.14 36.28 1.73
N ARG A 171 -10.84 35.93 1.83
CA ARG A 171 -9.88 36.71 2.60
C ARG A 171 -9.70 38.12 2.02
N LEU A 172 -9.46 38.24 0.72
CA LEU A 172 -9.28 39.55 0.07
C LEU A 172 -10.54 40.43 0.19
N HIS A 173 -11.73 39.83 0.12
CA HIS A 173 -12.97 40.54 0.31
C HIS A 173 -13.07 41.13 1.73
N LYS A 174 -12.73 40.34 2.76
CA LYS A 174 -12.70 40.79 4.16
C LYS A 174 -11.64 41.86 4.43
N GLU A 175 -10.55 41.84 3.67
CA GLU A 175 -9.47 42.84 3.72
C GLU A 175 -9.77 44.13 2.94
N GLY A 176 -10.99 44.30 2.41
CA GLY A 176 -11.39 45.51 1.68
C GLY A 176 -10.85 45.58 0.26
N GLN A 177 -10.51 44.44 -0.36
CA GLN A 177 -10.01 44.32 -1.73
C GLN A 177 -11.03 43.62 -2.66
N PRO A 178 -12.25 44.17 -2.84
CA PRO A 178 -13.35 43.48 -3.53
C PRO A 178 -13.07 43.21 -5.02
N ASP A 179 -12.29 44.05 -5.70
CA ASP A 179 -11.96 43.85 -7.12
C ASP A 179 -11.04 42.65 -7.33
N LEU A 180 -10.05 42.48 -6.44
CA LEU A 180 -9.16 41.31 -6.46
C LEU A 180 -9.92 40.04 -6.08
N ALA A 181 -10.79 40.10 -5.07
CA ALA A 181 -11.69 39.00 -4.72
C ALA A 181 -12.58 38.61 -5.91
N GLY A 182 -13.20 39.58 -6.59
CA GLY A 182 -14.02 39.36 -7.78
C GLY A 182 -13.25 38.69 -8.91
N THR A 183 -11.98 39.03 -9.10
CA THR A 183 -11.10 38.37 -10.08
C THR A 183 -10.88 36.90 -9.73
N LEU A 184 -10.64 36.58 -8.46
CA LEU A 184 -10.44 35.21 -8.01
C LEU A 184 -11.71 34.36 -8.06
N TYR A 185 -12.88 34.92 -7.72
CA TYR A 185 -14.16 34.23 -7.91
C TYR A 185 -14.39 33.86 -9.37
N LYS A 186 -14.17 34.80 -10.30
CA LYS A 186 -14.28 34.53 -11.74
C LYS A 186 -13.31 33.45 -12.20
N ARG A 187 -12.08 33.45 -11.68
CA ARG A 187 -11.10 32.40 -11.96
C ARG A 187 -11.56 31.04 -11.42
N ALA A 188 -12.12 30.97 -10.22
CA ALA A 188 -12.61 29.73 -9.63
C ALA A 188 -13.69 29.05 -10.49
N LEU A 189 -14.57 29.83 -11.12
CA LEU A 189 -15.60 29.32 -12.04
C LEU A 189 -15.02 28.54 -13.24
N GLN A 190 -13.77 28.80 -13.64
CA GLN A 190 -13.13 28.09 -14.75
C GLN A 190 -12.82 26.61 -14.42
N GLY A 191 -12.60 26.29 -13.13
CA GLY A 191 -12.36 24.92 -12.67
C GLY A 191 -13.59 24.24 -12.09
N ALA A 192 -14.68 24.98 -11.85
CA ALA A 192 -15.95 24.48 -11.33
C ALA A 192 -16.79 23.79 -12.41
N THR A 193 -16.15 22.98 -13.24
CA THR A 193 -16.79 22.14 -14.25
C THR A 193 -16.95 20.73 -13.68
N ASP A 194 -18.19 20.28 -13.56
CA ASP A 194 -18.51 18.86 -13.36
C ASP A 194 -19.15 18.35 -14.65
N ASP A 195 -18.73 17.18 -15.13
CA ASP A 195 -19.39 16.52 -16.24
C ASP A 195 -20.45 15.60 -15.62
N ASP A 196 -21.73 15.85 -15.89
CA ASP A 196 -22.87 15.10 -15.32
C ASP A 196 -23.00 13.66 -15.91
N ARG A 197 -21.89 13.03 -16.29
CA ARG A 197 -21.85 11.82 -17.15
C ARG A 197 -21.36 10.57 -16.45
#